data_AF-A0A356M685-F1
#
_entry.id   AF-A0A356M685-F1
#
_cell.length_a   1.000
_cell.length_b   1.000
_cell.length_c   1.000
_cell.angle_alpha   90.00
_cell.angle_beta   90.00
_cell.angle_gamma   90.00
#
_symmetry.space_group_name_H-M   'P 1'
#
loop_
_entity.id
_entity.type
_entity.pdbx_description
1 polymer ?
#
loop_
_entity_poly.entity_id
_entity_poly.type
_entity_poly.pdbx_seq_one_letter_code
_entity_poly.pdbx_strand_id
1 'polypeptide(L)' 'MIRVFADAEELARGAAAFFAEEISRVVTARGRASVLLAGGETPRRTYELLAEESLRETIPWDKIHFFWGDER' A
#
# COMPACT_ATOMS: atom_id res chain seq x y z
N MET A 1 -9.98 -4.34 13.10
CA MET A 1 -11.11 -3.46 12.73
C MET A 1 -11.45 -3.74 11.27
N ILE A 2 -12.73 -3.87 10.92
CA ILE A 2 -13.17 -4.08 9.53
C ILE A 2 -13.70 -2.75 9.00
N ARG A 3 -13.25 -2.34 7.81
CA ARG A 3 -13.72 -1.15 7.09
C ARG A 3 -14.53 -1.60 5.87
N VAL A 4 -15.68 -0.98 5.64
CA VAL A 4 -16.55 -1.25 4.50
C VAL A 4 -16.60 0.01 3.63
N PHE A 5 -16.50 -0.16 2.32
CA PHE A 5 -16.49 0.90 1.32
C PHE A 5 -17.66 0.71 0.36
N ALA A 6 -18.13 1.79 -0.28
CA ALA A 6 -19.30 1.72 -1.15
C ALA A 6 -19.02 0.94 -2.44
N ASP A 7 -17.79 1.03 -2.96
CA ASP A 7 -17.36 0.39 -4.20
C ASP A 7 -15.87 0.04 -4.22
N ALA A 8 -15.42 -0.53 -5.35
CA ALA A 8 -14.04 -0.98 -5.55
C ALA A 8 -13.03 0.17 -5.63
N GLU A 9 -13.42 1.36 -6.12
CA GLU A 9 -12.53 2.52 -6.22
C GLU A 9 -12.32 3.14 -4.83
N GLU A 10 -13.39 3.28 -4.04
CA GLU A 10 -13.29 3.69 -2.65
C GLU A 10 -12.45 2.71 -1.82
N LEU A 11 -12.63 1.40 -2.05
CA LEU A 11 -11.81 0.38 -1.41
C LEU A 11 -10.33 0.55 -1.77
N ALA A 12 -10.01 0.76 -3.06
CA ALA A 12 -8.63 0.91 -3.50
C ALA A 12 -7.97 2.17 -2.90
N ARG A 13 -8.69 3.30 -2.82
CA ARG A 13 -8.24 4.54 -2.16
C ARG A 13 -8.05 4.35 -0.67
N GLY A 14 -9.00 3.70 -0.01
CA GLY A 14 -8.92 3.37 1.41
C GLY A 14 -7.73 2.47 1.74
N ALA A 15 -7.44 1.50 0.87
CA ALA A 15 -6.27 0.62 0.98
C ALA A 15 -4.95 1.36 0.72
N ALA A 16 -4.89 2.26 -0.27
CA ALA A 16 -3.69 3.06 -0.55
C ALA A 16 -3.35 4.01 0.62
N ALA A 17 -4.36 4.70 1.16
CA ALA A 17 -4.19 5.56 2.33
C ALA A 17 -3.75 4.76 3.57
N PHE A 18 -4.38 3.61 3.81
CA PHE A 18 -3.98 2.71 4.88
C PHE A 18 -2.54 2.24 4.72
N PHE A 19 -2.14 1.82 3.52
CA PHE A 19 -0.77 1.40 3.24
C PHE A 19 0.25 2.50 3.57
N ALA A 20 0.03 3.73 3.12
CA ALA A 20 0.93 4.84 3.37
C ALA A 20 1.12 5.10 4.88
N GLU A 21 0.02 5.13 5.64
CA GLU A 21 0.02 5.31 7.09
C GLU A 21 0.78 4.18 7.81
N GLU A 22 0.49 2.93 7.45
CA GLU A 22 1.11 1.75 8.06
C GLU A 22 2.61 1.68 7.79
N ILE A 23 3.03 1.96 6.55
CA ILE A 23 4.45 2.01 6.19
C ILE A 23 5.16 3.09 6.98
N SER A 24 4.61 4.31 7.04
CA SER A 24 5.20 5.41 7.80
C SER A 24 5.39 5.01 9.27
N ARG A 25 4.38 4.39 9.88
CA ARG A 25 4.46 3.90 11.27
C ARG A 25 5.53 2.82 11.45
N VAL A 26 5.58 1.82 10.56
CA VAL A 26 6.55 0.71 10.65
C VAL A 26 7.98 1.21 10.43
N VAL A 27 8.20 2.07 9.44
CA VAL A 27 9.52 2.64 9.15
C VAL A 27 9.97 3.53 10.30
N THR A 28 9.09 4.33 10.89
CA THR A 28 9.41 5.14 12.08
C THR A 28 9.83 4.26 13.26
N ALA A 29 9.14 3.14 13.49
CA ALA A 29 9.40 2.26 14.62
C ALA A 29 10.61 1.32 14.42
N ARG A 30 10.92 0.92 13.18
CA ARG A 30 11.85 -0.19 12.89
C ARG A 30 12.94 0.15 11.86
N GLY A 31 12.89 1.33 11.25
CA GLY A 31 13.81 1.79 10.21
C GLY A 31 13.59 1.17 8.82
N ARG A 32 12.74 0.13 8.70
CA ARG A 32 12.40 -0.53 7.42
C ARG A 32 11.06 -1.26 7.50
N ALA A 33 10.43 -1.45 6.34
CA ALA A 33 9.23 -2.25 6.16
C ALA A 33 9.48 -3.40 5.17
N SER A 34 8.75 -4.50 5.34
CA SER A 34 8.72 -5.61 4.39
C SER A 34 7.28 -5.82 3.95
N VAL A 35 7.05 -5.82 2.64
CA VAL A 35 5.71 -5.86 2.04
C VAL A 35 5.63 -7.04 1.11
N LEU A 36 4.60 -7.87 1.31
CA LEU A 36 4.24 -8.93 0.38
C LEU A 36 3.14 -8.41 -0.55
N LEU A 37 3.44 -8.35 -1.85
CA LEU A 37 2.51 -7.90 -2.88
C LEU A 37 1.55 -9.03 -3.25
N ALA A 38 0.31 -8.65 -3.53
CA ALA A 38 -0.76 -9.54 -3.96
C ALA A 38 -1.11 -9.26 -5.42
N GLY A 39 -1.49 -10.30 -6.15
CA GLY A 39 -2.08 -10.17 -7.48
C GLY A 39 -3.57 -9.79 -7.44
N GLY A 40 -4.13 -9.47 -8.60
CA GLY A 40 -5.56 -9.18 -8.78
C GLY A 40 -5.86 -7.71 -9.05
N GLU A 41 -7.13 -7.41 -9.35
CA GLU A 41 -7.56 -6.09 -9.81
C GLU A 41 -7.56 -5.03 -8.70
N THR A 42 -8.02 -5.39 -7.49
CA THR A 42 -8.04 -4.45 -6.37
C THR A 42 -6.62 -4.06 -5.94
N PRO A 43 -5.67 -4.99 -5.71
CA PRO A 43 -4.29 -4.61 -5.43
C PRO A 43 -3.65 -3.79 -6.55
N ARG A 44 -3.89 -4.14 -7.83
CA ARG A 44 -3.42 -3.34 -8.97
C ARG A 44 -3.88 -1.88 -8.87
N ARG A 45 -5.17 -1.63 -8.64
CA ARG A 45 -5.69 -0.26 -8.53
C ARG A 45 -5.11 0.47 -7.31
N THR A 46 -4.92 -0.23 -6.19
CA THR A 46 -4.22 0.33 -5.02
C THR A 46 -2.78 0.73 -5.37
N TYR A 47 -2.04 -0.07 -6.12
CA TYR A 47 -0.66 0.25 -6.51
C TYR A 47 -0.57 1.43 -7.47
N GLU A 48 -1.53 1.57 -8.39
CA GLU A 48 -1.63 2.76 -9.24
C GLU A 48 -1.83 4.03 -8.41
N LEU A 49 -2.74 4.01 -7.44
CA LEU A 49 -2.98 5.13 -6.53
C LEU A 49 -1.75 5.48 -5.68
N LEU A 50 -1.00 4.46 -5.23
CA LEU A 50 0.26 4.68 -4.49
C LEU A 50 1.35 5.33 -5.35
N ALA A 51 1.29 5.18 -6.67
CA ALA A 51 2.22 5.81 -7.61
C ALA A 51 1.85 7.26 -7.95
N GLU A 52 0.65 7.73 -7.60
CA GLU A 52 0.23 9.12 -7.79
C GLU A 52 1.02 10.07 -6.88
N GLU A 53 1.28 11.29 -7.34
CA GLU A 53 2.13 12.28 -6.66
C GLU A 53 1.70 12.55 -5.21
N SER A 54 0.39 12.57 -4.97
CA SER A 54 -0.23 12.83 -3.65
C SER A 54 0.19 11.84 -2.56
N LEU A 55 0.47 10.58 -2.92
CA LEU A 55 0.90 9.54 -1.98
C LEU A 55 2.37 9.18 -2.16
N ARG A 56 2.88 9.19 -3.39
CA ARG A 56 4.25 8.79 -3.73
C ARG A 56 5.28 9.58 -2.94
N GLU A 57 5.08 10.87 -2.70
CA GLU A 57 6.04 11.69 -1.97
C GLU A 57 6.01 11.48 -0.45
N THR A 58 4.93 10.90 0.07
CA THR A 58 4.75 10.65 1.51
C THR A 58 5.35 9.33 1.99
N ILE A 59 5.69 8.44 1.05
CA ILE A 59 6.09 7.08 1.35
C ILE A 59 7.63 6.96 1.26
N PRO A 60 8.31 6.45 2.31
CA PRO A 60 9.76 6.26 2.32
C PRO A 60 10.17 5.01 1.53
N TRP A 61 10.06 5.05 0.21
CA TRP A 61 10.27 3.89 -0.69
C TRP A 61 11.63 3.21 -0.51
N ASP A 62 12.68 3.96 -0.21
CA ASP A 62 14.04 3.44 0.02
C ASP A 62 14.16 2.58 1.29
N LYS A 63 13.11 2.58 2.14
CA LYS A 63 13.01 1.77 3.36
C LYS A 63 12.09 0.57 3.23
N ILE A 64 11.55 0.31 2.04
CA ILE A 64 10.59 -0.79 1.82
C ILE A 64 11.26 -1.88 1.00
N HIS A 65 11.17 -3.12 1.50
CA HIS A 65 11.54 -4.30 0.75
C HIS A 65 10.27 -5.01 0.28
N PHE A 66 10.09 -5.10 -1.04
CA PHE A 66 8.95 -5.79 -1.64
C PHE A 66 9.27 -7.25 -1.94
N PHE A 67 8.26 -8.09 -1.78
CA PHE A 67 8.26 -9.51 -2.08
C PHE A 67 6.98 -9.82 -2.85
N TRP A 68 7.01 -10.83 -3.73
CA TRP A 68 5.81 -11.34 -4.40
C TRP A 68 5.23 -12.49 -3.58
N GLY A 69 3.93 -12.45 -3.30
CA GLY A 69 3.25 -13.49 -2.52
C GLY A 69 2.96 -14.77 -3.30
N ASP A 70 2.63 -14.63 -4.58
CA ASP A 70 2.35 -15.70 -5.53
C ASP A 70 2.71 -15.17 -6.93
N GLU A 71 3.42 -15.97 -7.71
CA GLU A 71 3.92 -15.61 -9.05
C GLU A 71 3.65 -16.78 -10.00
N ARG A 72 3.31 -16.49 -11.26
CA ARG A 72 3.02 -17.51 -12.29
C ARG A 72 4.11 -17.58 -13.35
#